data_AF-A0A2S5L632-F1
#
_entry.id   AF-A0A2S5L632-F1
#
_cell.length_a   1.000
_cell.length_b   1.000
_cell.length_c   1.000
_cell.angle_alpha   90.00
_cell.angle_beta   90.00
_cell.angle_gamma   90.00
#
_symmetry.space_group_name_H-M   'P 1'
#
loop_
_entity.id
_entity.type
_entity.pdbx_description
1 polymer ?
#
loop_
_entity_poly.entity_id
_entity_poly.type
_entity_poly.pdbx_seq_one_letter_code
_entity_poly.pdbx_strand_id
1 'polypeptide(L)'
;MLIISSLYEGFNSVFDKEVLKKSASEIAIRILLVEKRKLRRWAAETPMVKDLKDELRLMNLPKRVWVLELHLSSLYANHGNGVVNSLVGFVLIDPTGDDVSNSVLMVYQNKNYPLDIPNGTMVLFDNKTGLPLEGTKIDDPEPLIPIRN
;
A
#
# COMPACT_ATOMS: atom_id res chain seq x y z
N MET A 1 -5.87 11.97 -21.35
CA MET A 1 -6.44 12.41 -20.06
C MET A 1 -5.36 12.15 -19.02
N LEU A 2 -4.74 13.23 -18.53
CA LEU A 2 -3.57 13.25 -17.64
C LEU A 2 -4.05 13.11 -16.18
N ILE A 3 -3.74 12.01 -15.51
CA ILE A 3 -3.91 11.90 -14.05
C ILE A 3 -2.62 11.40 -13.36
N ILE A 4 -1.60 10.97 -14.12
CA ILE A 4 -0.32 10.52 -13.54
C ILE A 4 0.71 11.68 -13.44
N SER A 5 0.59 12.77 -14.23
CA SER A 5 1.57 13.87 -14.19
C SER A 5 1.43 14.77 -12.96
N SER A 6 0.24 14.95 -12.42
CA SER A 6 0.00 15.87 -11.29
C SER A 6 0.59 15.40 -9.96
N LEU A 7 0.86 14.10 -9.80
CA LEU A 7 1.62 13.58 -8.65
C LEU A 7 3.14 13.83 -8.78
N TYR A 8 3.66 13.93 -10.01
CA TYR A 8 5.09 14.19 -10.26
C TYR A 8 5.42 15.68 -10.43
N GLU A 9 4.45 16.50 -10.86
CA GLU A 9 4.61 17.96 -11.01
C GLU A 9 4.94 18.67 -9.68
N GLY A 10 4.70 18.03 -8.54
CA GLY A 10 5.06 18.50 -7.21
C GLY A 10 6.54 18.36 -6.81
N PHE A 11 7.41 17.77 -7.64
CA PHE A 11 8.81 17.47 -7.28
C PHE A 11 9.85 18.09 -8.24
N ASN A 12 9.59 19.31 -8.70
CA ASN A 12 10.45 19.96 -9.69
C ASN A 12 11.69 20.63 -9.08
N SER A 13 11.71 20.91 -7.77
CA SER A 13 12.86 21.56 -7.14
C SER A 13 13.90 20.55 -6.60
N VAL A 14 15.15 21.00 -6.49
CA VAL A 14 16.22 20.23 -5.84
C VAL A 14 15.87 19.93 -4.38
N PHE A 15 15.16 20.84 -3.71
CA PHE A 15 14.69 20.66 -2.34
C PHE A 15 13.69 19.51 -2.23
N ASP A 16 12.70 19.45 -3.12
CA ASP A 16 11.70 18.37 -3.14
C ASP A 16 12.33 17.00 -3.38
N LYS A 17 13.37 16.96 -4.22
CA LYS A 17 14.12 15.73 -4.49
C LYS A 17 14.94 15.25 -3.28
N GLU A 18 15.55 16.16 -2.53
CA GLU A 18 16.29 15.81 -1.31
C GLU A 18 15.34 15.38 -0.18
N VAL A 19 14.19 16.04 -0.04
CA VAL A 19 13.11 15.62 0.88
C VAL A 19 12.61 14.21 0.49
N LEU A 20 12.33 13.98 -0.80
CA LEU A 20 11.90 12.68 -1.29
C LEU A 20 12.95 11.59 -1.06
N LYS A 21 14.24 11.86 -1.32
CA LYS A 21 15.33 10.91 -1.04
C LYS A 21 15.45 10.59 0.44
N LYS A 22 15.38 11.61 1.31
CA LYS A 22 15.47 11.43 2.75
C LYS A 22 14.31 10.57 3.25
N SER A 23 13.09 10.87 2.85
CA SER A 23 11.95 10.06 3.23
C SER A 23 12.00 8.67 2.57
N ALA A 24 12.46 8.53 1.33
CA ALA A 24 12.65 7.20 0.74
C ALA A 24 13.67 6.35 1.54
N SER A 25 14.70 6.97 2.12
CA SER A 25 15.67 6.27 2.99
C SER A 25 15.08 5.81 4.32
N GLU A 26 13.94 6.37 4.70
CA GLU A 26 13.20 6.04 5.91
C GLU A 26 12.17 4.90 5.68
N ILE A 27 12.08 4.33 4.48
CA ILE A 27 11.19 3.20 4.16
C ILE A 27 11.96 1.91 3.92
N ALA A 28 11.45 0.84 4.53
CA ALA A 28 11.81 -0.53 4.20
C ALA A 28 10.70 -1.16 3.35
N ILE A 29 11.09 -1.87 2.28
CA ILE A 29 10.16 -2.56 1.38
C ILE A 29 10.28 -4.06 1.62
N ARG A 30 9.13 -4.74 1.68
CA ARG A 30 9.06 -6.20 1.76
C ARG A 30 8.07 -6.71 0.73
N ILE A 31 8.43 -7.78 0.03
CA ILE A 31 7.55 -8.42 -0.97
C ILE A 31 7.22 -9.83 -0.50
N LEU A 32 5.94 -10.19 -0.54
CA LEU A 32 5.43 -11.47 -0.07
C LEU A 32 4.46 -12.07 -1.07
N LEU A 33 4.52 -13.38 -1.26
CA LEU A 33 3.43 -14.12 -1.89
C LEU A 33 2.51 -14.65 -0.79
N VAL A 34 1.28 -14.12 -0.73
CA VAL A 34 0.33 -14.41 0.36
C VAL A 34 -0.88 -15.13 -0.19
N GLU A 35 -1.37 -16.16 0.52
CA GLU A 35 -2.62 -16.82 0.18
C GLU A 35 -3.82 -15.93 0.51
N LYS A 36 -4.80 -15.86 -0.38
CA LYS A 36 -6.04 -15.08 -0.20
C LYS A 36 -6.69 -15.28 1.17
N ARG A 37 -6.73 -16.52 1.66
CA ARG A 37 -7.30 -16.86 2.98
C ARG A 37 -6.52 -16.22 4.13
N LYS A 38 -5.18 -16.19 4.04
CA LYS A 38 -4.32 -15.59 5.07
C LYS A 38 -4.44 -14.07 5.07
N LEU A 39 -4.47 -13.45 3.89
CA LEU A 39 -4.70 -12.02 3.75
C LEU A 39 -6.05 -11.59 4.35
N ARG A 40 -7.13 -12.33 4.05
CA ARG A 40 -8.46 -12.06 4.62
C ARG A 40 -8.52 -12.24 6.13
N ARG A 41 -7.84 -13.26 6.67
CA ARG A 41 -7.73 -13.45 8.13
C ARG A 41 -6.98 -12.29 8.78
N TRP A 42 -5.84 -11.90 8.22
CA TRP A 42 -5.08 -10.75 8.69
C TRP A 42 -5.92 -9.47 8.67
N ALA A 43 -6.67 -9.22 7.60
CA ALA A 43 -7.56 -8.06 7.49
C ALA A 43 -8.69 -8.08 8.54
N ALA A 44 -9.19 -9.27 8.89
CA ALA A 44 -10.21 -9.46 9.92
C ALA A 44 -9.70 -9.14 11.33
N GLU A 45 -8.45 -9.50 11.63
CA GLU A 45 -7.83 -9.37 12.94
C GLU A 45 -7.15 -8.01 13.16
N THR A 46 -6.69 -7.36 12.09
CA THR A 46 -5.97 -6.09 12.17
C THR A 46 -6.97 -4.92 12.32
N PRO A 47 -6.73 -3.99 13.26
CA PRO A 47 -7.47 -2.74 13.34
C PRO A 47 -7.07 -1.84 12.16
N MET A 48 -8.02 -1.55 11.27
CA MET A 48 -7.87 -0.69 10.09
C MET A 48 -9.22 -0.08 9.74
N VAL A 49 -9.23 0.94 8.89
CA VAL A 49 -10.47 1.56 8.37
C VAL A 49 -11.43 0.53 7.77
N LYS A 50 -12.73 0.74 8.05
CA LYS A 50 -13.81 -0.17 7.65
C LYS A 50 -13.85 -0.40 6.15
N ASP A 51 -13.66 0.65 5.35
CA ASP A 51 -13.74 0.55 3.89
C ASP A 51 -12.62 -0.36 3.33
N LEU A 52 -11.40 -0.25 3.85
CA LEU A 52 -10.31 -1.17 3.48
C LEU A 52 -10.66 -2.61 3.87
N LYS A 53 -11.21 -2.81 5.07
CA LYS A 53 -11.55 -4.13 5.60
C LYS A 53 -12.65 -4.80 4.77
N ASP A 54 -13.66 -4.04 4.39
CA ASP A 54 -14.75 -4.50 3.54
C ASP A 54 -14.23 -4.80 2.12
N GLU A 55 -13.37 -3.96 1.57
CA GLU A 55 -12.79 -4.16 0.24
C GLU A 55 -11.91 -5.42 0.17
N LEU A 56 -10.99 -5.60 1.11
CA LEU A 56 -10.16 -6.82 1.20
C LEU A 56 -10.99 -8.11 1.35
N ARG A 57 -12.17 -8.00 1.99
CA ARG A 57 -13.11 -9.11 2.16
C ARG A 57 -13.85 -9.42 0.87
N LEU A 58 -14.35 -8.40 0.17
CA LEU A 58 -15.26 -8.53 -0.97
C LEU A 58 -14.53 -8.69 -2.30
N MET A 59 -13.33 -8.11 -2.44
CA MET A 59 -12.54 -8.14 -3.66
C MET A 59 -12.31 -9.56 -4.17
N ASN A 60 -12.44 -9.73 -5.49
CA ASN A 60 -12.15 -10.98 -6.16
C ASN A 60 -10.65 -11.18 -6.36
N LEU A 61 -9.97 -11.61 -5.29
CA LEU A 61 -8.54 -11.91 -5.32
C LEU A 61 -8.25 -13.29 -5.94
N PRO A 62 -7.12 -13.46 -6.65
CA PRO A 62 -6.59 -14.77 -7.03
C PRO A 62 -6.21 -15.62 -5.80
N LYS A 63 -5.91 -16.91 -5.99
CA LYS A 63 -5.58 -17.84 -4.88
C LYS A 63 -4.39 -17.35 -4.05
N ARG A 64 -3.39 -16.78 -4.71
CA ARG A 64 -2.22 -16.13 -4.13
C ARG A 64 -2.10 -14.73 -4.72
N VAL A 65 -1.67 -13.77 -3.91
CA VAL A 65 -1.51 -12.37 -4.27
C VAL A 65 -0.10 -11.95 -3.88
N TRP A 66 0.60 -11.24 -4.75
CA TRP A 66 1.83 -10.56 -4.36
C TRP A 66 1.46 -9.33 -3.54
N VAL A 67 2.06 -9.19 -2.37
CA VAL A 67 1.88 -8.02 -1.51
C VAL A 67 3.22 -7.32 -1.39
N LEU A 68 3.28 -6.09 -1.89
CA LEU A 68 4.40 -5.18 -1.69
C LEU A 68 4.07 -4.31 -0.47
N GLU A 69 4.71 -4.59 0.65
CA GLU A 69 4.57 -3.87 1.90
C GLU A 69 5.56 -2.70 1.98
N LEU A 70 5.10 -1.56 2.47
CA LEU A 70 5.89 -0.37 2.77
C LEU A 70 5.93 -0.18 4.29
N HIS A 71 7.13 -0.16 4.85
CA HIS A 71 7.32 -0.06 6.30
C HIS A 71 8.15 1.14 6.69
N LEU A 72 7.88 1.74 7.86
CA LEU A 72 8.81 2.67 8.50
C LEU A 72 10.08 1.91 8.92
N SER A 73 11.22 2.25 8.30
CA SER A 73 12.52 1.58 8.52
C SER A 73 12.93 1.55 9.99
N SER A 74 12.68 2.65 10.72
CA SER A 74 12.97 2.80 12.16
C SER A 74 12.24 1.78 13.04
N LEU A 75 11.05 1.34 12.60
CA LEU A 75 10.24 0.34 13.29
C LEU A 75 10.50 -1.07 12.74
N TYR A 76 10.76 -1.17 11.44
CA TYR A 76 10.97 -2.44 10.74
C TYR A 76 12.27 -3.14 11.18
N ALA A 77 13.36 -2.40 11.42
CA ALA A 77 14.63 -2.97 11.90
C ALA A 77 14.52 -3.65 13.29
N ASN A 78 13.51 -3.27 14.08
CA ASN A 78 13.24 -3.83 15.41
C ASN A 78 12.33 -5.08 15.36
N HIS A 79 11.97 -5.58 14.17
CA HIS A 79 11.10 -6.76 14.00
C HIS A 79 11.65 -8.07 14.59
N GLY A 80 12.94 -8.13 14.95
CA GLY A 80 13.52 -9.28 15.63
C GLY A 80 12.95 -9.55 17.03
N ASN A 81 12.38 -8.53 17.71
CA ASN A 81 12.03 -8.61 19.13
C ASN A 81 10.53 -8.44 19.45
N GLY A 82 9.66 -8.24 18.44
CA GLY A 82 8.21 -8.08 18.66
C GLY A 82 7.40 -7.79 17.40
N VAL A 83 6.06 -7.89 17.51
CA VAL A 83 5.12 -7.42 16.48
C VAL A 83 5.01 -5.89 16.59
N VAL A 84 6.02 -5.18 16.10
CA VAL A 84 5.95 -3.72 16.01
C VAL A 84 5.07 -3.35 14.82
N ASN A 85 4.08 -2.49 15.01
CA ASN A 85 3.30 -1.95 13.90
C ASN A 85 4.21 -1.05 13.07
N SER A 86 4.46 -1.43 11.82
CA SER A 86 5.41 -0.73 10.95
C SER A 86 4.87 -0.47 9.55
N LEU A 87 3.77 -1.12 9.17
CA LEU A 87 3.22 -1.09 7.81
C LEU A 87 2.47 0.23 7.57
N VAL A 88 2.96 1.06 6.65
CA VAL A 88 2.35 2.35 6.28
C VAL A 88 1.68 2.34 4.91
N GLY A 89 1.79 1.21 4.20
CA GLY A 89 1.06 1.01 2.96
C GLY A 89 1.36 -0.34 2.38
N PHE A 90 0.50 -0.78 1.47
CA PHE A 90 0.74 -1.97 0.70
C PHE A 90 0.09 -1.90 -0.68
N VAL A 91 0.65 -2.66 -1.60
CA VAL A 91 0.11 -2.85 -2.95
C VAL A 91 -0.22 -4.32 -3.14
N LEU A 92 -1.44 -4.61 -3.56
CA LEU A 92 -1.85 -5.95 -3.97
C LEU A 92 -1.65 -6.10 -5.47
N ILE A 93 -0.92 -7.13 -5.85
CA ILE A 93 -0.54 -7.41 -7.23
C ILE A 93 -1.01 -8.82 -7.60
N ASP A 94 -1.71 -8.96 -8.72
CA ASP A 94 -2.08 -10.25 -9.28
C ASP A 94 -0.83 -10.95 -9.84
N PRO A 95 -0.39 -12.09 -9.27
CA PRO A 95 0.75 -12.83 -9.79
C PRO A 95 0.48 -13.52 -11.14
N THR A 96 -0.78 -13.59 -11.56
CA THR A 96 -1.22 -14.25 -12.80
C THR A 96 -1.50 -13.28 -13.93
N GLY A 97 -1.40 -11.97 -13.70
CA GLY A 97 -1.75 -10.96 -14.69
C GLY A 97 -1.08 -11.21 -16.04
N ASP A 98 -1.87 -11.57 -17.05
CA ASP A 98 -1.42 -11.81 -18.43
C ASP A 98 -0.85 -10.51 -19.07
N ASP A 99 -1.12 -9.34 -18.48
CA ASP A 99 -0.63 -8.03 -18.89
C ASP A 99 -0.09 -7.22 -17.69
N VAL A 100 1.13 -6.68 -17.85
CA VAL A 100 1.83 -5.85 -16.84
C VAL A 100 1.03 -4.60 -16.48
N SER A 101 0.23 -4.08 -17.41
CA SER A 101 -0.61 -2.90 -17.19
C SER A 101 -1.78 -3.16 -16.22
N ASN A 102 -2.19 -4.42 -16.03
CA ASN A 102 -3.34 -4.83 -15.21
C ASN A 102 -2.93 -5.65 -13.98
N SER A 103 -1.66 -5.59 -13.59
CA SER A 103 -1.14 -6.43 -12.51
C SER A 103 -1.43 -5.85 -11.12
N VAL A 104 -1.76 -4.56 -10.99
CA VAL A 104 -2.09 -3.93 -9.71
C VAL A 104 -3.58 -4.03 -9.44
N LEU A 105 -3.94 -4.57 -8.28
CA LEU A 105 -5.33 -4.74 -7.85
C LEU A 105 -5.76 -3.59 -6.92
N MET A 106 -4.86 -3.16 -6.04
CA MET A 106 -5.14 -2.14 -5.03
C MET A 106 -3.85 -1.52 -4.53
N VAL A 107 -3.89 -0.22 -4.26
CA VAL A 107 -2.90 0.50 -3.47
C VAL A 107 -3.59 1.04 -2.23
N TYR A 108 -3.00 0.80 -1.07
CA TYR A 108 -3.44 1.39 0.18
C TYR A 108 -2.24 2.05 0.87
N GLN A 109 -2.42 3.30 1.29
CA GLN A 109 -1.44 4.08 2.04
C GLN A 109 -2.18 4.79 3.17
N ASN A 110 -1.96 4.40 4.42
CA ASN A 110 -2.63 5.03 5.58
C ASN A 110 -2.12 6.47 5.82
N LYS A 111 -0.88 6.75 5.41
CA LYS A 111 -0.31 8.09 5.28
C LYS A 111 0.28 8.20 3.87
N ASN A 112 0.12 9.35 3.19
CA ASN A 112 0.85 9.61 1.94
C ASN A 112 2.33 9.85 2.27
N TYR A 113 3.01 8.78 2.65
CA TYR A 113 4.45 8.72 2.82
C TYR A 113 5.08 8.64 1.42
N PRO A 114 6.13 9.40 1.08
CA PRO A 114 7.02 10.21 1.92
C PRO A 114 6.58 11.63 2.29
N LEU A 115 5.42 12.08 1.81
CA LEU A 115 4.99 13.47 1.84
C LEU A 115 4.40 13.93 3.19
N ASP A 116 4.24 13.02 4.14
CA ASP A 116 3.72 13.27 5.48
C ASP A 116 2.37 14.01 5.51
N ILE A 117 1.56 13.86 4.45
CA ILE A 117 0.24 14.48 4.34
C ILE A 117 -0.69 13.82 5.38
N PRO A 118 -1.57 14.60 6.06
CA PRO A 118 -2.39 14.12 7.17
C PRO A 118 -3.40 13.02 6.82
N ASN A 119 -3.57 12.69 5.55
CA ASN A 119 -4.55 11.71 5.10
C ASN A 119 -3.89 10.71 4.17
N GLY A 120 -4.33 9.46 4.28
CA GLY A 120 -3.95 8.39 3.38
C GLY A 120 -4.81 8.32 2.14
N THR A 121 -4.50 7.35 1.29
CA THR A 121 -5.22 7.08 0.04
C THR A 121 -5.41 5.59 -0.15
N MET A 122 -6.62 5.18 -0.53
CA MET A 122 -6.92 3.87 -1.09
C MET A 122 -7.30 4.02 -2.56
N VAL A 123 -6.60 3.33 -3.45
CA VAL A 123 -6.84 3.32 -4.89
C VAL A 123 -7.13 1.90 -5.33
N LEU A 124 -8.28 1.69 -5.97
CA LEU A 124 -8.65 0.44 -6.61
C LEU A 124 -8.37 0.54 -8.10
N PHE A 125 -8.23 -0.59 -8.79
CA PHE A 125 -7.98 -0.62 -10.22
C PHE A 125 -9.07 -1.40 -10.94
N ASP A 126 -9.54 -0.87 -12.07
CA ASP A 126 -10.52 -1.54 -12.91
C ASP A 126 -9.87 -2.75 -13.60
N ASN A 127 -10.45 -3.92 -13.40
CA ASN A 127 -9.90 -5.18 -13.89
C ASN A 127 -9.97 -5.36 -15.41
N LYS A 128 -10.72 -4.53 -16.13
CA LYS A 128 -10.84 -4.59 -17.60
C LYS A 128 -9.88 -3.63 -18.29
N THR A 129 -9.70 -2.46 -17.72
CA THR A 129 -8.99 -1.33 -18.33
C THR A 129 -7.64 -1.05 -17.70
N GLY A 130 -7.37 -1.56 -16.49
CA GLY A 130 -6.14 -1.30 -15.74
C GLY A 130 -6.03 0.11 -15.18
N LEU A 131 -7.08 0.91 -15.36
CA LEU A 131 -7.08 2.29 -14.93
C LEU A 131 -7.44 2.35 -13.44
N PRO A 132 -6.83 3.29 -12.69
CA PRO A 132 -7.23 3.53 -11.32
C PRO A 132 -8.68 3.99 -11.28
N LEU A 133 -9.46 3.36 -10.42
CA LEU A 133 -10.73 3.89 -9.92
C LEU A 133 -10.45 5.10 -9.02
N GLU A 134 -11.46 5.93 -8.79
CA GLU A 134 -11.35 7.11 -7.93
C GLU A 134 -10.74 6.76 -6.56
N GLY A 135 -9.76 7.53 -6.12
CA GLY A 135 -9.07 7.31 -4.85
C GLY A 135 -9.92 7.75 -3.67
N THR A 136 -10.10 6.86 -2.69
CA THR A 136 -10.79 7.20 -1.44
C THR A 136 -9.78 7.72 -0.43
N LYS A 137 -10.05 8.92 0.11
CA LYS A 137 -9.30 9.50 1.23
C LYS A 137 -9.57 8.70 2.50
N ILE A 138 -8.53 8.42 3.28
CA ILE A 138 -8.65 7.71 4.55
C ILE A 138 -8.00 8.50 5.68
N ASP A 139 -8.61 8.44 6.86
CA ASP A 139 -8.21 9.18 8.05
C ASP A 139 -7.54 8.25 9.09
N ASP A 140 -6.73 7.29 8.61
CA ASP A 140 -6.04 6.30 9.44
C ASP A 140 -4.55 6.67 9.60
N PRO A 141 -4.12 7.30 10.70
CA PRO A 141 -2.76 7.80 10.79
C PRO A 141 -1.74 6.76 11.28
N GLU A 142 -2.19 5.60 11.78
CA GLU A 142 -1.32 4.67 12.51
C GLU A 142 -0.78 3.55 11.62
N PRO A 143 0.51 3.18 11.76
CA PRO A 143 1.03 1.99 11.11
C PRO A 143 0.20 0.75 11.45
N LEU A 144 -0.05 -0.07 10.43
CA LEU A 144 -0.71 -1.36 10.58
C LEU A 144 0.28 -2.43 11.04
N ILE A 145 -0.28 -3.53 11.54
CA ILE A 145 0.46 -4.76 11.79
C ILE A 145 0.89 -5.35 10.43
N PRO A 146 2.18 -5.70 10.23
CA PRO A 146 2.64 -6.38 9.01
C PRO A 146 1.89 -7.68 8.71
N ILE A 147 1.72 -8.01 7.44
CA ILE A 147 1.12 -9.26 6.99
C ILE A 147 2.08 -10.41 7.29
N ARG A 148 1.57 -11.40 8.03
CA ARG A 148 2.33 -12.60 8.41
C ARG A 148 1.74 -13.84 7.73
N ASN A 149 2.64 -14.68 7.22
CA ASN A 149 2.31 -15.97 6.61
C ASN A 149 1.97 -17.02 7.67
#